data_AF-A0A6J6PKY5-F1
#
_entry.id   AF-A0A6J6PKY5-F1
#
_cell.length_a   1.000
_cell.length_b   1.000
_cell.length_c   1.000
_cell.angle_alpha   90.00
_cell.angle_beta   90.00
_cell.angle_gamma   90.00
#
_symmetry.space_group_name_H-M   'P 1'
#
loop_
_entity.id
_entity.type
_entity.pdbx_description
1 polymer ?
#
loop_
_entity_poly.entity_id
_entity_poly.type
_entity_poly.pdbx_seq_one_letter_code
_entity_poly.pdbx_strand_id
1 'polypeptide(L)'
;MFEAIFFGILQGLTEFLPISSSAHVRIFAKFFGMAEDPGAKFTAIMQIGTELAVLIFFRKDIARIISAWIRKVILRKDLHIEETADARMGWLIIVGSLPIVVLGYLGQDAITTNFRSLWLIATVLIIFGLILGIADRFGKSDKGLKDLNISHGILYGLAQALALIPGVSRSGSTIAMGRILGYKREAALRYSFLLAIPAVFGSGLYELKQALSDTEGTNVFTMTETLVATVVAFVIGYLVIAWLIKFVTTKSFMPFIIYRIALGALVMALLATGTIKDSVKAEVVTPVKPITYSVPKDCLSTDVLAALQKDVRQAQFIDTPWQPAAGTELADFLNNGGLACSYGMQSEEVGLTVDWVANGAELFNNRTAGWLKDGYEKIDIPNLMESDAYFFHKDQSPTNEFHQYHVKFLINGFWINVSSTFGKTIEDGTGWIAAAVSSLES
;
A
#
# COMPACT_ATOMS: atom_id res chain seq x y z
N MET A 1 -12.89 -9.44 5.36
CA MET A 1 -13.14 -9.38 6.82
C MET A 1 -12.23 -10.32 7.63
N PHE A 2 -12.22 -11.63 7.37
CA PHE A 2 -11.35 -12.56 8.12
C PHE A 2 -9.86 -12.16 8.07
N GLU A 3 -9.38 -11.74 6.91
CA GLU A 3 -8.02 -11.25 6.72
C GLU A 3 -7.72 -10.00 7.55
N ALA A 4 -8.65 -9.06 7.63
CA ALA A 4 -8.51 -7.87 8.45
C ALA A 4 -8.42 -8.21 9.95
N ILE A 5 -9.24 -9.16 10.43
CA ILE A 5 -9.14 -9.67 11.81
C ILE A 5 -7.78 -10.34 12.03
N PHE A 6 -7.35 -11.18 11.09
CA PHE A 6 -6.05 -11.85 11.17
C PHE A 6 -4.89 -10.84 11.24
N PHE A 7 -4.87 -9.82 10.38
CA PHE A 7 -3.85 -8.77 10.45
C PHE A 7 -3.95 -7.95 11.73
N GLY A 8 -5.16 -7.67 12.23
CA GLY A 8 -5.36 -7.05 13.54
C GLY A 8 -4.71 -7.86 14.67
N ILE A 9 -4.91 -9.18 14.69
CA ILE A 9 -4.28 -10.08 15.66
C ILE A 9 -2.75 -10.05 15.47
N LEU A 10 -2.28 -10.23 14.24
CA LEU A 10 -0.86 -10.28 13.92
C LEU A 10 -0.15 -9.00 14.34
N GLN A 11 -0.73 -7.84 14.03
CA GLN A 11 -0.25 -6.53 14.39
C GLN A 11 -0.20 -6.36 15.91
N GLY A 12 -1.30 -6.66 16.61
CA GLY A 12 -1.37 -6.59 18.08
C GLY A 12 -0.33 -7.49 18.77
N LEU A 13 -0.10 -8.69 18.23
CA LEU A 13 0.91 -9.64 18.74
C LEU A 13 2.34 -9.13 18.53
N THR A 14 2.63 -8.48 17.42
CA THR A 14 4.01 -8.28 16.94
C THR A 14 4.53 -6.85 17.09
N GLU A 15 3.65 -5.86 17.32
CA GLU A 15 4.04 -4.44 17.38
C GLU A 15 4.98 -4.13 18.54
N PHE A 16 4.66 -4.66 19.73
CA PHE A 16 5.41 -4.39 20.96
C PHE A 16 6.53 -5.38 21.22
N LEU A 17 6.36 -6.61 20.73
CA LEU A 17 7.42 -7.60 20.76
C LEU A 17 8.56 -7.11 19.86
N PRO A 18 9.82 -7.28 20.27
CA PRO A 18 10.95 -6.81 19.49
C PRO A 18 11.23 -7.78 18.32
N ILE A 19 10.22 -8.07 17.48
CA ILE A 19 10.25 -9.05 16.39
C ILE A 19 9.81 -8.50 15.03
N SER A 20 9.47 -7.21 14.96
CA SER A 20 9.08 -6.46 13.74
C SER A 20 7.70 -6.79 13.18
N SER A 21 6.67 -6.05 13.59
CA SER A 21 5.32 -6.13 13.03
C SER A 21 5.26 -5.94 11.51
N SER A 22 5.97 -4.94 10.98
CA SER A 22 6.03 -4.67 9.53
C SER A 22 6.59 -5.86 8.72
N ALA A 23 7.50 -6.64 9.30
CA ALA A 23 7.99 -7.85 8.64
C ALA A 23 6.92 -8.93 8.61
N HIS A 24 6.22 -9.13 9.74
CA HIS A 24 5.16 -10.13 9.83
C HIS A 24 4.02 -9.81 8.89
N VAL A 25 3.49 -8.59 8.90
CA VAL A 25 2.42 -8.16 7.99
C VAL A 25 2.81 -8.44 6.54
N ARG A 26 4.03 -8.07 6.14
CA ARG A 26 4.51 -8.25 4.77
C ARG A 26 4.78 -9.72 4.38
N ILE A 27 5.37 -10.50 5.29
CA ILE A 27 5.63 -11.93 5.06
C ILE A 27 4.29 -12.68 4.94
N PHE A 28 3.36 -12.46 5.86
CA PHE A 28 2.07 -13.15 5.85
C PHE A 28 1.20 -12.72 4.67
N ALA A 29 1.18 -11.45 4.28
CA ALA A 29 0.52 -11.00 3.06
C ALA A 29 0.95 -11.83 1.84
N LYS A 30 2.25 -12.09 1.71
CA LYS A 30 2.79 -12.93 0.63
C LYS A 30 2.28 -14.38 0.68
N PHE A 31 2.15 -14.97 1.87
CA PHE A 31 1.69 -16.35 2.04
C PHE A 31 0.19 -16.52 1.84
N PHE A 32 -0.61 -15.49 2.13
CA PHE A 32 -2.05 -15.50 1.88
C PHE A 32 -2.41 -15.29 0.40
N GLY A 33 -1.42 -15.19 -0.48
CA GLY A 33 -1.65 -15.01 -1.92
C GLY A 33 -2.24 -13.65 -2.27
N MET A 34 -2.21 -12.69 -1.35
CA MET A 34 -2.61 -11.32 -1.65
C MET A 34 -1.68 -10.78 -2.73
N ALA A 35 -2.25 -10.38 -3.87
CA ALA A 35 -1.52 -9.78 -4.98
C ALA A 35 -0.80 -8.49 -4.54
N GLU A 36 -1.39 -7.79 -3.56
CA GLU A 36 -0.86 -6.56 -2.98
C GLU A 36 -0.56 -6.70 -1.48
N ASP A 37 0.44 -5.95 -1.02
CA ASP A 37 0.67 -5.70 0.41
C ASP A 37 -0.62 -5.08 1.00
N PRO A 38 -1.08 -5.45 2.22
CA PRO A 38 -2.24 -4.85 2.91
C PRO A 38 -2.33 -3.33 2.81
N GLY A 39 -1.18 -2.69 2.60
CA GLY A 39 -1.06 -1.30 2.23
C GLY A 39 -0.41 -0.54 3.37
N ALA A 40 0.42 0.45 3.04
CA ALA A 40 1.02 1.32 4.04
C ALA A 40 -0.09 2.05 4.85
N LYS A 41 -1.16 2.49 4.17
CA LYS A 41 -2.37 3.08 4.75
C LYS A 41 -3.02 2.17 5.80
N PHE A 42 -3.44 0.96 5.41
CA PHE A 42 -4.07 -0.01 6.32
C PHE A 42 -3.19 -0.32 7.54
N THR A 43 -1.89 -0.58 7.29
CA THR A 43 -0.94 -0.92 8.36
C THR A 43 -0.77 0.23 9.36
N ALA A 44 -0.64 1.47 8.87
CA ALA A 44 -0.49 2.65 9.71
C ALA A 44 -1.77 2.97 10.50
N ILE A 45 -2.96 2.80 9.91
CA ILE A 45 -4.22 3.01 10.63
C ILE A 45 -4.41 1.93 11.70
N MET A 46 -4.12 0.67 11.38
CA MET A 46 -4.20 -0.44 12.34
C MET A 46 -3.25 -0.22 13.54
N GLN A 47 -2.09 0.39 13.32
CA GLN A 47 -1.14 0.76 14.37
C GLN A 47 -1.71 1.76 15.40
N ILE A 48 -2.70 2.58 15.03
CA ILE A 48 -3.42 3.46 15.96
C ILE A 48 -4.03 2.62 17.09
N GLY A 49 -4.56 1.44 16.77
CA GLY A 49 -5.15 0.53 17.74
C GLY A 49 -4.12 0.08 18.79
N THR A 50 -2.96 -0.39 18.34
CA THR A 50 -1.87 -0.74 19.25
C THR A 50 -1.41 0.46 20.07
N GLU A 51 -1.24 1.64 19.47
CA GLU A 51 -0.77 2.82 20.19
C GLU A 51 -1.81 3.34 21.22
N LEU A 52 -3.10 3.17 20.95
CA LEU A 52 -4.17 3.41 21.93
C LEU A 52 -4.04 2.47 23.14
N ALA A 53 -3.57 1.24 22.94
CA ALA A 53 -3.28 0.33 24.04
C ALA A 53 -2.16 0.85 24.95
N VAL A 54 -1.11 1.46 24.37
CA VAL A 54 -0.04 2.15 25.13
C VAL A 54 -0.62 3.31 25.93
N LEU A 55 -1.44 4.17 25.31
CA LEU A 55 -2.07 5.30 26.00
C LEU A 55 -2.89 4.86 27.20
N ILE A 56 -3.70 3.81 27.04
CA ILE A 56 -4.57 3.32 28.12
C ILE A 56 -3.76 2.59 29.20
N PHE A 57 -2.78 1.77 28.83
CA PHE A 57 -1.95 1.03 29.78
C PHE A 57 -1.09 1.97 30.62
N PHE A 58 -0.42 2.94 29.99
CA PHE A 58 0.45 3.91 30.66
C PHE A 58 -0.25 5.22 31.03
N ARG A 59 -1.60 5.27 31.04
CA ARG A 59 -2.39 6.50 31.25
C ARG A 59 -1.96 7.34 32.45
N LYS A 60 -1.58 6.69 33.57
CA LYS A 60 -1.12 7.38 34.78
C LYS A 60 0.27 7.99 34.61
N ASP A 61 1.18 7.27 33.95
CA ASP A 61 2.53 7.74 33.66
C ASP A 61 2.47 8.90 32.66
N ILE A 62 1.69 8.75 31.58
CA ILE A 62 1.49 9.78 30.56
C ILE A 62 0.85 11.04 31.17
N ALA A 63 -0.23 10.91 31.94
CA ALA A 63 -0.89 12.06 32.58
C ALA A 63 0.07 12.82 33.52
N ARG A 64 0.92 12.09 34.25
CA ARG A 64 1.95 12.66 35.13
C ARG A 64 3.03 13.39 34.34
N ILE A 65 3.56 12.78 33.27
CA ILE A 65 4.57 13.38 32.38
C ILE A 65 4.01 14.66 31.73
N ILE A 66 2.81 14.60 31.13
CA ILE A 66 2.17 15.75 30.48
C ILE A 66 1.90 16.86 31.50
N SER A 67 1.32 16.53 32.67
CA SER A 67 1.04 17.51 33.73
C SER A 67 2.30 18.20 34.22
N ALA A 68 3.38 17.44 34.45
CA ALA A 68 4.66 18.00 34.87
C ALA A 68 5.29 18.88 33.78
N TRP A 69 5.26 18.42 32.52
CA TRP A 69 5.78 19.16 31.38
C TRP A 69 5.04 20.49 31.18
N ILE A 70 3.70 20.49 31.19
CA ILE A 70 2.87 21.71 31.10
C ILE A 70 3.17 22.67 32.25
N ARG A 71 3.24 22.14 33.49
CA ARG A 71 3.52 22.98 34.67
C ARG A 71 4.91 23.62 34.60
N LYS A 72 5.92 22.91 34.10
CA LYS A 72 7.28 23.45 33.96
C LYS A 72 7.43 24.40 32.77
N VAL A 73 6.94 24.01 31.60
CA VAL A 73 7.23 24.69 30.33
C VAL A 73 6.24 25.81 30.05
N ILE A 74 4.95 25.55 30.23
CA ILE A 74 3.88 26.52 29.93
C ILE A 74 3.64 27.43 31.14
N LEU A 75 3.43 26.84 32.32
CA LEU A 75 3.10 27.60 33.52
C LEU A 75 4.32 28.12 34.30
N ARG A 76 5.54 27.74 33.88
CA ARG A 76 6.82 28.16 34.47
C ARG A 76 6.90 27.96 35.99
N LYS A 77 6.25 26.93 36.52
CA LYS A 77 6.27 26.60 37.96
C LYS A 77 7.58 25.92 38.35
N ASP A 78 8.02 26.19 39.56
CA ASP A 78 9.04 25.37 40.21
C ASP A 78 8.41 24.05 40.63
N LEU A 79 9.14 22.98 40.33
CA LEU A 79 8.68 21.62 40.50
C LEU A 79 9.53 20.91 41.54
N HIS A 80 8.92 19.99 42.28
CA HIS A 80 9.66 19.06 43.11
C HIS A 80 10.54 18.14 42.22
N ILE A 81 11.52 17.47 42.85
CA ILE A 81 12.53 16.66 42.13
C ILE A 81 11.88 15.60 41.24
N GLU A 82 10.83 14.92 41.72
CA GLU A 82 10.15 13.87 40.96
C GLU A 82 9.42 14.42 39.73
N GLU A 83 8.69 15.52 39.89
CA GLU A 83 7.98 16.18 38.80
C GLU A 83 8.96 16.79 37.78
N THR A 84 10.14 17.22 38.23
CA THR A 84 11.21 17.68 37.34
C THR A 84 11.73 16.54 36.46
N ALA A 85 11.85 15.32 36.99
CA ALA A 85 12.22 14.15 36.20
C ALA A 85 11.14 13.79 35.17
N ASP A 86 9.86 13.88 35.54
CA ASP A 86 8.74 13.63 34.62
C ASP A 86 8.64 14.71 33.52
N ALA A 87 8.86 16.00 33.84
CA ALA A 87 8.93 17.07 32.86
C ALA A 87 10.12 16.88 31.89
N ARG A 88 11.28 16.43 32.40
CA ARG A 88 12.43 16.05 31.57
C ARG A 88 12.08 14.89 30.65
N MET A 89 11.39 13.86 31.14
CA MET A 89 10.94 12.74 30.31
C MET A 89 10.08 13.21 29.12
N GLY A 90 9.19 14.19 29.33
CA GLY A 90 8.42 14.81 28.25
C GLY A 90 9.30 15.43 27.17
N TRP A 91 10.34 16.19 27.54
CA TRP A 91 11.32 16.71 26.58
C TRP A 91 12.09 15.63 25.85
N LEU A 92 12.47 14.55 26.53
CA LEU A 92 13.20 13.45 25.91
C LEU A 92 12.36 12.70 24.88
N ILE A 93 11.05 12.55 25.12
CA ILE A 93 10.10 12.00 24.14
C ILE A 93 9.98 12.92 22.92
N ILE A 94 9.84 14.23 23.14
CA ILE A 94 9.75 15.22 22.05
C ILE A 94 11.02 15.21 21.20
N VAL A 95 12.19 15.42 21.83
CA VAL A 95 13.49 15.49 21.15
C VAL A 95 13.83 14.14 20.50
N GLY A 96 13.57 13.03 21.18
CA GLY A 96 13.80 11.69 20.65
C GLY A 96 12.87 11.35 19.47
N SER A 97 11.73 12.00 19.32
CA SER A 97 10.84 11.78 18.16
C SER A 97 11.29 12.54 16.91
N LEU A 98 12.10 13.60 17.06
CA LEU A 98 12.52 14.43 15.93
C LEU A 98 13.26 13.66 14.82
N PRO A 99 14.24 12.77 15.11
CA PRO A 99 14.96 12.08 14.04
C PRO A 99 14.06 11.24 13.13
N ILE A 100 13.09 10.50 13.68
CA ILE A 100 12.19 9.67 12.87
C ILE A 100 11.20 10.53 12.08
N VAL A 101 10.72 11.64 12.64
CA VAL A 101 9.80 12.56 11.94
C VAL A 101 10.52 13.22 10.76
N VAL A 102 11.73 13.75 10.97
CA VAL A 102 12.52 14.41 9.93
C VAL A 102 12.89 13.42 8.83
N LEU A 103 13.44 12.26 9.19
CA LEU A 103 13.85 11.25 8.20
C LEU A 103 12.66 10.58 7.52
N GLY A 104 11.53 10.41 8.22
CA GLY A 104 10.30 9.88 7.64
C GLY A 104 9.70 10.83 6.61
N TYR A 105 9.66 12.13 6.92
CA TYR A 105 9.16 13.15 5.99
C TYR A 105 10.09 13.34 4.79
N LEU A 106 11.41 13.46 5.01
CA LEU A 106 12.37 13.67 3.91
C LEU A 106 12.63 12.40 3.08
N GLY A 107 12.42 11.21 3.66
CA GLY A 107 12.72 9.92 3.04
C GLY A 107 11.49 9.15 2.55
N GLN A 108 10.30 9.77 2.55
CA GLN A 108 9.02 9.10 2.26
C GLN A 108 9.07 8.28 0.95
N ASP A 109 9.57 8.88 -0.14
CA ASP A 109 9.66 8.23 -1.45
C ASP A 109 10.59 7.02 -1.44
N ALA A 110 11.75 7.11 -0.78
CA ALA A 110 12.71 6.01 -0.70
C ALA A 110 12.16 4.83 0.12
N ILE A 111 11.38 5.13 1.18
CA ILE A 111 10.77 4.12 2.05
C ILE A 111 9.67 3.35 1.33
N THR A 112 8.83 4.04 0.54
CA THR A 112 7.70 3.43 -0.17
C THR A 112 8.11 2.66 -1.43
N THR A 113 9.23 3.05 -2.08
CA THR A 113 9.69 2.43 -3.34
C THR A 113 10.81 1.41 -3.17
N ASN A 114 11.88 1.74 -2.44
CA ASN A 114 13.14 0.97 -2.49
C ASN A 114 13.31 -0.08 -1.38
N PHE A 115 12.59 0.04 -0.26
CA PHE A 115 12.83 -0.82 0.92
C PHE A 115 11.86 -1.99 1.11
N ARG A 116 11.20 -2.41 0.04
CA ARG A 116 10.15 -3.43 0.07
C ARG A 116 10.64 -4.87 -0.17
N SER A 117 11.93 -5.08 -0.35
CA SER A 117 12.48 -6.42 -0.65
C SER A 117 12.32 -7.40 0.50
N LEU A 118 11.80 -8.60 0.21
CA LEU A 118 11.79 -9.69 1.20
C LEU A 118 13.20 -10.10 1.60
N TRP A 119 14.20 -9.97 0.71
CA TRP A 119 15.61 -10.17 1.05
C TRP A 119 16.10 -9.15 2.06
N LEU A 120 15.75 -7.86 1.87
CA LEU A 120 16.09 -6.80 2.82
C LEU A 120 15.46 -7.07 4.19
N ILE A 121 14.16 -7.35 4.21
CA ILE A 121 13.41 -7.61 5.46
C ILE A 121 14.01 -8.81 6.21
N ALA A 122 14.28 -9.90 5.51
CA ALA A 122 14.88 -11.09 6.11
C ALA A 122 16.29 -10.81 6.66
N THR A 123 17.11 -10.05 5.94
CA THR A 123 18.46 -9.65 6.36
C THR A 123 18.41 -8.80 7.62
N VAL A 124 17.56 -7.78 7.61
CA VAL A 124 17.40 -6.86 8.73
C VAL A 124 16.82 -7.56 9.96
N LEU A 125 15.89 -8.51 9.80
CA LEU A 125 15.39 -9.35 10.90
C LEU A 125 16.53 -10.05 11.65
N ILE A 126 17.46 -10.65 10.91
CA ILE A 126 18.63 -11.35 11.48
C ILE A 126 19.59 -10.35 12.12
N ILE A 127 20.03 -9.31 11.39
CA ILE A 127 21.03 -8.35 11.88
C ILE A 127 20.54 -7.66 13.16
N PHE A 128 19.32 -7.13 13.17
CA PHE A 128 18.79 -6.46 14.37
C PHE A 128 18.43 -7.46 15.49
N GLY A 129 18.12 -8.71 15.15
CA GLY A 129 18.06 -9.80 16.13
C GLY A 129 19.39 -10.00 16.85
N LEU A 130 20.50 -10.05 16.10
CA LEU A 130 21.85 -10.17 16.64
C LEU A 130 22.25 -8.95 17.47
N ILE A 131 21.98 -7.73 16.99
CA ILE A 131 22.24 -6.47 17.72
C ILE A 131 21.52 -6.49 19.07
N LEU A 132 20.22 -6.82 19.08
CA LEU A 132 19.44 -6.93 20.31
C LEU A 132 19.98 -8.06 21.22
N GLY A 133 20.42 -9.19 20.65
CA GLY A 133 21.02 -10.29 21.41
C GLY A 133 22.32 -9.94 22.09
N ILE A 134 23.21 -9.24 21.40
CA ILE A 134 24.46 -8.72 21.96
C ILE A 134 24.14 -7.69 23.06
N ALA A 135 23.26 -6.74 22.75
CA ALA A 135 22.86 -5.70 23.70
C ALA A 135 22.21 -6.29 24.96
N ASP A 136 21.31 -7.26 24.83
CA ASP A 136 20.61 -7.83 25.96
C ASP A 136 21.50 -8.69 26.85
N ARG A 137 22.45 -9.43 26.25
CA ARG A 137 23.35 -10.35 26.95
C ARG A 137 24.50 -9.63 27.64
N PHE A 138 25.11 -8.65 26.98
CA PHE A 138 26.33 -7.99 27.47
C PHE A 138 26.08 -6.57 28.02
N GLY A 139 24.92 -5.97 27.76
CA GLY A 139 24.57 -4.65 28.26
C GLY A 139 24.43 -4.63 29.78
N LYS A 140 25.04 -3.60 30.41
CA LYS A 140 24.87 -3.31 31.84
C LYS A 140 23.38 -3.14 32.18
N SER A 141 23.01 -3.34 33.44
CA SER A 141 21.61 -3.27 33.90
C SER A 141 21.48 -2.47 35.19
N ASP A 142 22.22 -1.37 35.28
CA ASP A 142 22.33 -0.50 36.45
C ASP A 142 21.46 0.75 36.36
N LYS A 143 21.02 1.17 35.17
CA LYS A 143 20.20 2.38 34.96
C LYS A 143 18.69 2.11 34.97
N GLY A 144 17.93 3.02 35.58
CA GLY A 144 16.48 3.13 35.50
C GLY A 144 16.01 4.38 34.77
N LEU A 145 14.70 4.61 34.68
CA LEU A 145 14.14 5.75 33.93
C LEU A 145 14.62 7.13 34.43
N LYS A 146 14.96 7.25 35.72
CA LYS A 146 15.46 8.51 36.32
C LYS A 146 16.84 8.92 35.77
N ASP A 147 17.59 7.99 35.17
CA ASP A 147 18.93 8.22 34.62
C ASP A 147 18.91 8.72 33.16
N LEU A 148 17.74 8.77 32.52
CA LEU A 148 17.55 9.22 31.13
C LEU A 148 17.92 10.67 30.95
N ASN A 149 18.95 10.99 30.16
CA ASN A 149 19.41 12.36 29.85
C ASN A 149 19.20 12.67 28.36
N ILE A 150 19.50 13.91 27.95
CA ILE A 150 19.28 14.39 26.58
C ILE A 150 20.06 13.57 25.54
N SER A 151 21.32 13.24 25.84
CA SER A 151 22.14 12.39 24.95
C SER A 151 21.50 11.01 24.76
N HIS A 152 21.03 10.39 25.85
CA HIS A 152 20.28 9.14 25.77
C HIS A 152 19.02 9.31 24.91
N GLY A 153 18.22 10.36 25.13
CA GLY A 153 17.00 10.63 24.34
C GLY A 153 17.25 10.72 22.83
N ILE A 154 18.31 11.42 22.42
CA ILE A 154 18.72 11.52 21.02
C ILE A 154 19.14 10.16 20.46
N LEU A 155 19.94 9.38 21.19
CA LEU A 155 20.38 8.05 20.76
C LEU A 155 19.21 7.07 20.59
N TYR A 156 18.23 7.10 21.51
CA TYR A 156 16.99 6.37 21.34
C TYR A 156 16.20 6.84 20.12
N GLY A 157 16.17 8.15 19.86
CA GLY A 157 15.52 8.72 18.68
C GLY A 157 16.16 8.30 17.35
N LEU A 158 17.49 8.27 17.30
CA LEU A 158 18.23 7.74 16.15
C LEU A 158 17.95 6.23 15.97
N ALA A 159 17.93 5.46 17.06
CA ALA A 159 17.56 4.05 17.00
C ALA A 159 16.10 3.84 16.54
N GLN A 160 15.19 4.72 16.96
CA GLN A 160 13.80 4.73 16.50
C GLN A 160 13.73 5.04 15.00
N ALA A 161 14.51 5.99 14.49
CA ALA A 161 14.52 6.34 13.06
C ALA A 161 14.99 5.19 12.16
N LEU A 162 15.82 4.26 12.66
CA LEU A 162 16.18 3.04 11.92
C LEU A 162 14.93 2.20 11.58
N ALA A 163 13.82 2.35 12.33
CA ALA A 163 12.57 1.64 12.07
C ALA A 163 11.88 2.06 10.76
N LEU A 164 12.33 3.14 10.12
CA LEU A 164 11.90 3.50 8.76
C LEU A 164 12.32 2.44 7.73
N ILE A 165 13.35 1.64 8.02
CA ILE A 165 13.71 0.47 7.23
C ILE A 165 12.80 -0.71 7.65
N PRO A 166 11.97 -1.25 6.74
CA PRO A 166 11.11 -2.40 7.02
C PRO A 166 11.92 -3.59 7.55
N GLY A 167 11.43 -4.21 8.63
CA GLY A 167 12.12 -5.31 9.31
C GLY A 167 12.97 -4.93 10.53
N VAL A 168 13.33 -3.65 10.72
CA VAL A 168 14.19 -3.23 11.86
C VAL A 168 13.51 -3.47 13.21
N SER A 169 12.18 -3.46 13.29
CA SER A 169 11.39 -3.40 14.54
C SER A 169 11.72 -2.17 15.36
N ARG A 170 10.78 -1.22 15.43
CA ARG A 170 10.90 -0.02 16.26
C ARG A 170 11.23 -0.36 17.71
N SER A 171 10.40 -1.18 18.35
CA SER A 171 10.61 -1.63 19.72
C SER A 171 11.95 -2.36 19.88
N GLY A 172 12.34 -3.20 18.92
CA GLY A 172 13.63 -3.89 18.93
C GLY A 172 14.83 -2.95 18.91
N SER A 173 14.87 -1.96 18.01
CA SER A 173 16.00 -1.05 17.88
C SER A 173 16.15 -0.10 19.08
N THR A 174 15.04 0.46 19.57
CA THR A 174 15.03 1.33 20.76
C THR A 174 15.35 0.56 22.03
N ILE A 175 14.81 -0.66 22.23
CA ILE A 175 15.16 -1.51 23.37
C ILE A 175 16.64 -1.88 23.30
N ALA A 176 17.16 -2.27 22.13
CA ALA A 176 18.58 -2.58 21.96
C ALA A 176 19.45 -1.38 22.35
N MET A 177 19.11 -0.16 21.89
CA MET A 177 19.79 1.06 22.30
C MET A 177 19.75 1.27 23.82
N GLY A 178 18.59 1.05 24.45
CA GLY A 178 18.47 1.11 25.90
C GLY A 178 19.37 0.12 26.63
N ARG A 179 19.43 -1.12 26.15
CA ARG A 179 20.30 -2.15 26.73
C ARG A 179 21.78 -1.81 26.53
N ILE A 180 22.18 -1.30 25.36
CA ILE A 180 23.54 -0.79 25.09
C ILE A 180 23.91 0.33 26.07
N LEU A 181 22.99 1.25 26.33
CA LEU A 181 23.19 2.37 27.25
C LEU A 181 23.20 1.95 28.74
N GLY A 182 22.89 0.70 29.07
CA GLY A 182 22.92 0.16 30.44
C GLY A 182 21.57 0.15 31.18
N TYR A 183 20.46 0.45 30.50
CA TYR A 183 19.14 0.45 31.13
C TYR A 183 18.64 -0.95 31.40
N LYS A 184 18.03 -1.16 32.56
CA LYS A 184 17.26 -2.38 32.85
C LYS A 184 16.23 -2.63 31.75
N ARG A 185 15.96 -3.90 31.45
CA ARG A 185 15.01 -4.32 30.39
C ARG A 185 13.66 -3.62 30.51
N GLU A 186 13.09 -3.58 31.71
CA GLU A 186 11.83 -2.89 31.96
C GLU A 186 11.91 -1.40 31.67
N ALA A 187 12.99 -0.72 32.06
CA ALA A 187 13.17 0.72 31.82
C ALA A 187 13.35 1.02 30.32
N ALA A 188 14.16 0.23 29.61
CA ALA A 188 14.34 0.35 28.16
C ALA A 188 13.02 0.13 27.41
N LEU A 189 12.26 -0.88 27.81
CA LEU A 189 10.96 -1.21 27.21
C LEU A 189 9.90 -0.12 27.49
N ARG A 190 9.77 0.34 28.74
CA ARG A 190 8.86 1.43 29.10
C ARG A 190 9.16 2.71 28.33
N TYR A 191 10.42 3.12 28.27
CA TYR A 191 10.79 4.32 27.52
C TYR A 191 10.59 4.15 26.02
N SER A 192 10.88 2.97 25.46
CA SER A 192 10.59 2.66 24.06
C SER A 192 9.11 2.83 23.72
N PHE A 193 8.19 2.42 24.60
CA PHE A 193 6.76 2.56 24.34
C PHE A 193 6.32 4.01 24.42
N LEU A 194 6.79 4.76 25.42
CA LEU A 194 6.47 6.20 25.52
C LEU A 194 7.03 7.01 24.34
N LEU A 195 8.22 6.66 23.86
CA LEU A 195 8.87 7.34 22.73
C LEU A 195 8.17 7.06 21.39
N ALA A 196 7.49 5.93 21.26
CA ALA A 196 6.76 5.54 20.06
C ALA A 196 5.50 6.39 19.84
N ILE A 197 4.84 6.81 20.92
CA ILE A 197 3.53 7.48 20.89
C ILE A 197 3.46 8.59 19.82
N PRO A 198 4.35 9.59 19.79
CA PRO A 198 4.21 10.70 18.84
C PRO A 198 4.39 10.28 17.39
N ALA A 199 5.34 9.37 17.13
CA ALA A 199 5.66 8.94 15.78
C ALA A 199 4.55 8.06 15.19
N VAL A 200 4.08 7.07 15.94
CA VAL A 200 3.08 6.10 15.48
C VAL A 200 1.70 6.72 15.36
N PHE A 201 1.26 7.52 16.34
CA PHE A 201 0.01 8.28 16.19
C PHE A 201 0.10 9.29 15.06
N GLY A 202 1.25 9.97 14.91
CA GLY A 202 1.45 10.93 13.84
C GLY A 202 1.27 10.31 12.46
N SER A 203 1.95 9.21 12.18
CA SER A 203 1.82 8.50 10.90
C SER A 203 0.42 7.88 10.74
N GLY A 204 -0.12 7.24 11.77
CA GLY A 204 -1.44 6.61 11.71
C GLY A 204 -2.57 7.62 11.44
N LEU A 205 -2.58 8.76 12.14
CA LEU A 205 -3.59 9.81 11.94
C LEU A 205 -3.44 10.50 10.58
N TYR A 206 -2.21 10.66 10.08
CA TYR A 206 -1.97 11.19 8.74
C TYR A 206 -2.57 10.27 7.67
N GLU A 207 -2.28 8.97 7.74
CA GLU A 207 -2.82 7.97 6.80
C GLU A 207 -4.34 7.80 6.95
N LEU A 208 -4.88 7.88 8.17
CA LEU A 208 -6.33 7.87 8.41
C LEU A 208 -7.00 9.08 7.75
N LYS A 209 -6.43 10.27 7.89
CA LYS A 209 -6.95 11.47 7.24
C LYS A 209 -6.97 11.30 5.72
N GLN A 210 -5.89 10.75 5.16
CA GLN A 210 -5.82 10.50 3.71
C GLN A 210 -6.87 9.48 3.28
N ALA A 211 -7.00 8.35 4.00
CA ALA A 211 -8.00 7.32 3.70
C ALA A 211 -9.46 7.81 3.80
N LEU A 212 -9.74 8.80 4.65
CA LEU A 212 -11.06 9.44 4.75
C LEU A 212 -11.30 10.51 3.69
N SER A 213 -10.25 11.06 3.09
CA SER A 213 -10.33 12.14 2.08
C SER A 213 -10.31 11.59 0.65
N ASP A 214 -9.69 10.43 0.45
CA ASP A 214 -9.63 9.75 -0.84
C ASP A 214 -10.98 9.06 -1.13
N THR A 215 -11.78 9.66 -2.02
CA THR A 215 -13.04 9.06 -2.50
C THR A 215 -12.81 8.17 -3.74
N GLU A 216 -11.60 8.22 -4.32
CA GLU A 216 -11.23 7.60 -5.60
C GLU A 216 -10.14 6.51 -5.45
N GLY A 217 -9.63 6.26 -4.25
CA GLY A 217 -8.56 5.27 -4.03
C GLY A 217 -9.08 3.85 -3.83
N THR A 218 -8.55 2.89 -4.56
CA THR A 218 -8.74 1.45 -4.36
C THR A 218 -8.00 1.00 -3.08
N ASN A 219 -8.64 1.16 -1.92
CA ASN A 219 -8.11 0.59 -0.67
C ASN A 219 -8.31 -0.93 -0.67
N VAL A 220 -7.24 -1.70 -0.45
CA VAL A 220 -7.28 -3.18 -0.32
C VAL A 220 -8.29 -3.63 0.74
N PHE A 221 -8.41 -2.86 1.82
CA PHE A 221 -9.39 -3.07 2.88
C PHE A 221 -10.37 -1.90 2.98
N THR A 222 -11.64 -2.22 3.20
CA THR A 222 -12.67 -1.21 3.47
C THR A 222 -12.41 -0.49 4.80
N MET A 223 -13.05 0.67 4.99
CA MET A 223 -12.97 1.39 6.28
C MET A 223 -13.53 0.59 7.44
N THR A 224 -14.57 -0.20 7.23
CA THR A 224 -15.12 -1.11 8.24
C THR A 224 -14.10 -2.19 8.62
N GLU A 225 -13.43 -2.81 7.64
CA GLU A 225 -12.41 -3.82 7.89
C GLU A 225 -11.18 -3.24 8.59
N THR A 226 -10.74 -2.05 8.17
CA THR A 226 -9.64 -1.32 8.80
C THR A 226 -9.96 -0.98 10.25
N LEU A 227 -11.19 -0.52 10.53
CA LEU A 227 -11.64 -0.25 11.89
C LEU A 227 -11.66 -1.52 12.74
N VAL A 228 -12.19 -2.64 12.22
CA VAL A 228 -12.20 -3.93 12.93
C VAL A 228 -10.77 -4.39 13.23
N ALA A 229 -9.87 -4.36 12.24
CA ALA A 229 -8.47 -4.70 12.42
C ALA A 229 -7.81 -3.83 13.50
N THR A 230 -8.09 -2.53 13.50
CA THR A 230 -7.59 -1.56 14.49
C THR A 230 -8.09 -1.90 15.90
N VAL A 231 -9.38 -2.19 16.07
CA VAL A 231 -9.96 -2.58 17.36
C VAL A 231 -9.37 -3.91 17.87
N VAL A 232 -9.20 -4.89 16.98
CA VAL A 232 -8.58 -6.18 17.33
C VAL A 232 -7.12 -5.97 17.74
N ALA A 233 -6.36 -5.18 16.97
CA ALA A 233 -4.97 -4.84 17.27
C ALA A 233 -4.84 -4.11 18.62
N PHE A 234 -5.80 -3.24 18.97
CA PHE A 234 -5.89 -2.61 20.28
C PHE A 234 -6.03 -3.63 21.42
N VAL A 235 -7.02 -4.53 21.33
CA VAL A 235 -7.29 -5.51 22.39
C VAL A 235 -6.08 -6.44 22.58
N ILE A 236 -5.58 -7.01 21.48
CA ILE A 236 -4.43 -7.92 21.53
C ILE A 236 -3.18 -7.18 21.99
N GLY A 237 -2.92 -5.98 21.47
CA GLY A 237 -1.80 -5.14 21.86
C GLY A 237 -1.79 -4.83 23.36
N TYR A 238 -2.95 -4.52 23.95
CA TYR A 238 -3.06 -4.28 25.38
C TYR A 238 -2.66 -5.51 26.21
N LEU A 239 -3.14 -6.69 25.84
CA LEU A 239 -2.79 -7.95 26.50
C LEU A 239 -1.29 -8.25 26.37
N VAL A 240 -0.72 -8.00 25.20
CA VAL A 240 0.71 -8.19 24.92
C VAL A 240 1.57 -7.24 25.75
N ILE A 241 1.22 -5.95 25.86
CA ILE A 241 1.94 -5.00 26.72
C ILE A 241 1.93 -5.49 28.18
N ALA A 242 0.75 -5.85 28.69
CA ALA A 242 0.59 -6.31 30.06
C ALA A 242 1.43 -7.56 30.36
N TRP A 243 1.42 -8.52 29.44
CA TRP A 243 2.25 -9.72 29.52
C TRP A 243 3.74 -9.41 29.41
N LEU A 244 4.13 -8.61 28.42
CA LEU A 244 5.52 -8.35 28.10
C LEU A 244 6.25 -7.58 29.20
N ILE A 245 5.58 -6.58 29.81
CA ILE A 245 6.10 -5.87 30.99
C ILE A 245 6.42 -6.87 32.10
N LYS A 246 5.50 -7.80 32.39
CA LYS A 246 5.73 -8.85 33.39
C LYS A 246 6.85 -9.81 32.96
N PHE A 247 6.91 -10.18 31.70
CA PHE A 247 7.91 -11.10 31.17
C PHE A 247 9.35 -10.55 31.33
N VAL A 248 9.59 -9.30 30.92
CA VAL A 248 10.95 -8.72 30.88
C VAL A 248 11.55 -8.37 32.23
N THR A 249 10.73 -8.39 33.30
CA THR A 249 11.23 -8.24 34.67
C THR A 249 11.98 -9.49 35.16
N THR A 250 11.68 -10.66 34.58
CA THR A 250 12.26 -11.95 35.03
C THR A 250 12.98 -12.73 33.94
N LYS A 251 12.76 -12.39 32.66
CA LYS A 251 13.30 -13.12 31.51
C LYS A 251 14.09 -12.19 30.57
N SER A 252 14.98 -12.80 29.79
CA SER A 252 15.73 -12.13 28.72
C SER A 252 14.91 -12.02 27.44
N PHE A 253 15.33 -11.17 26.51
CA PHE A 253 14.70 -11.08 25.18
C PHE A 253 15.09 -12.25 24.25
N MET A 254 15.88 -13.22 24.75
CA MET A 254 16.46 -14.30 23.95
C MET A 254 15.44 -15.09 23.11
N PRO A 255 14.23 -15.43 23.61
CA PRO A 255 13.23 -16.13 22.79
C PRO A 255 12.84 -15.34 21.54
N PHE A 256 12.68 -14.02 21.65
CA PHE A 256 12.35 -13.14 20.53
C PHE A 256 13.51 -13.01 19.54
N ILE A 257 14.74 -12.98 20.04
CA ILE A 257 15.96 -12.94 19.22
C ILE A 257 16.09 -14.22 18.38
N ILE A 258 15.94 -15.39 19.00
CA ILE A 258 15.96 -16.68 18.30
C ILE A 258 14.87 -16.72 17.25
N TYR A 259 13.65 -16.31 17.61
CA TYR A 259 12.52 -16.26 16.69
C TYR A 259 12.80 -15.37 15.48
N ARG A 260 13.35 -14.15 15.66
CA ARG A 260 13.70 -13.27 14.54
C ARG A 260 14.73 -13.89 13.60
N ILE A 261 15.79 -14.47 14.16
CA ILE A 261 16.86 -15.07 13.37
C ILE A 261 16.32 -16.27 12.60
N ALA A 262 15.52 -17.12 13.26
CA ALA A 262 14.88 -18.27 12.63
C ALA A 262 13.91 -17.86 11.52
N LEU A 263 13.07 -16.86 11.76
CA LEU A 263 12.13 -16.35 10.74
C LEU A 263 12.88 -15.72 9.56
N GLY A 264 13.88 -14.89 9.81
CA GLY A 264 14.71 -14.31 8.75
C GLY A 264 15.44 -15.38 7.93
N ALA A 265 16.04 -16.36 8.59
CA ALA A 265 16.71 -17.47 7.91
C ALA A 265 15.73 -18.33 7.09
N LEU A 266 14.55 -18.61 7.63
CA LEU A 266 13.48 -19.32 6.92
C LEU A 266 13.06 -18.56 5.65
N VAL A 267 12.79 -17.26 5.76
CA VAL A 267 12.41 -16.44 4.60
C VAL A 267 13.53 -16.43 3.55
N MET A 268 14.80 -16.29 3.94
CA MET A 268 15.92 -16.38 3.01
C MET A 268 16.00 -17.75 2.32
N ALA A 269 15.81 -18.85 3.05
CA ALA A 269 15.83 -20.20 2.48
C ALA A 269 14.69 -20.40 1.48
N LEU A 270 13.49 -19.91 1.80
CA LEU A 270 12.33 -19.98 0.89
C LEU A 270 12.51 -19.13 -0.36
N LEU A 271 13.17 -17.97 -0.24
CA LEU A 271 13.54 -17.13 -1.40
C LEU A 271 14.62 -17.80 -2.25
N ALA A 272 15.67 -18.35 -1.63
CA ALA A 272 16.77 -19.02 -2.32
C ALA A 272 16.32 -20.28 -3.08
N THR A 273 15.35 -21.00 -2.55
CA THR A 273 14.76 -22.19 -3.20
C THR A 273 13.70 -21.83 -4.25
N GLY A 274 13.33 -20.56 -4.39
CA GLY A 274 12.28 -20.11 -5.30
C GLY A 274 10.86 -20.47 -4.86
N THR A 275 10.69 -21.00 -3.64
CA THR A 275 9.38 -21.35 -3.06
C THR A 275 8.50 -20.11 -2.88
N ILE A 276 9.11 -19.00 -2.46
CA ILE A 276 8.50 -17.67 -2.50
C ILE A 276 9.35 -16.77 -3.38
N LYS A 277 8.71 -15.93 -4.20
CA LYS A 277 9.40 -14.93 -5.03
C LYS A 277 9.38 -13.58 -4.35
N ASP A 278 10.52 -12.89 -4.33
CA ASP A 278 10.56 -11.50 -3.91
C ASP A 278 9.74 -10.66 -4.90
N SER A 279 8.63 -10.11 -4.42
CA SER A 279 7.75 -9.25 -5.22
C SER A 279 8.37 -7.88 -5.55
N VAL A 280 9.63 -7.62 -5.14
CA VAL A 280 10.40 -6.48 -5.66
C VAL A 280 10.86 -6.68 -7.10
N LYS A 281 10.73 -7.89 -7.67
CA LYS A 281 10.60 -8.01 -9.12
C LYS A 281 9.16 -7.72 -9.55
N ALA A 282 8.69 -6.50 -9.31
CA ALA A 282 8.14 -5.80 -10.47
C ALA A 282 9.33 -5.67 -11.42
N GLU A 283 9.17 -5.97 -12.70
CA GLU A 283 10.09 -5.40 -13.68
C GLU A 283 10.30 -3.93 -13.32
N VAL A 284 11.53 -3.45 -13.49
CA VAL A 284 11.75 -2.00 -13.54
C VAL A 284 10.91 -1.50 -14.71
N VAL A 285 9.64 -1.22 -14.45
CA VAL A 285 8.93 -0.17 -15.13
C VAL A 285 9.72 1.05 -14.69
N THR A 286 10.70 1.42 -15.52
CA THR A 286 11.27 2.76 -15.52
C THR A 286 10.15 3.71 -15.17
N PRO A 287 10.30 4.62 -14.19
CA PRO A 287 9.24 5.55 -13.84
C PRO A 287 8.75 6.12 -15.15
N VAL A 288 7.57 5.68 -15.55
CA VAL A 288 6.94 6.14 -16.76
C VAL A 288 6.65 7.57 -16.38
N LYS A 289 7.49 8.48 -16.88
CA LYS A 289 7.18 9.90 -17.00
C LYS A 289 5.69 9.92 -17.31
N PRO A 290 4.83 10.51 -16.44
CA PRO A 290 3.39 10.30 -16.50
C PRO A 290 2.98 10.34 -17.97
N ILE A 291 2.62 9.16 -18.53
CA ILE A 291 2.21 9.10 -19.93
C ILE A 291 1.00 10.01 -19.92
N THR A 292 1.15 11.15 -20.58
CA THR A 292 0.03 12.06 -20.70
C THR A 292 -0.75 11.44 -21.82
N TYR A 293 -1.59 10.47 -21.48
CA TYR A 293 -2.45 9.82 -22.46
C TYR A 293 -3.22 10.92 -23.19
N SER A 294 -3.31 10.78 -24.50
CA SER A 294 -4.10 11.64 -25.36
C SER A 294 -4.76 10.79 -26.45
N VAL A 295 -5.89 11.28 -26.95
CA VAL A 295 -6.56 10.67 -28.10
C VAL A 295 -5.57 10.68 -29.27
N PRO A 296 -5.44 9.57 -30.05
CA PRO A 296 -4.55 9.53 -31.19
C PRO A 296 -4.82 10.70 -32.16
N LYS A 297 -3.78 11.21 -32.82
CA LYS A 297 -3.93 12.34 -33.76
C LYS A 297 -4.67 11.97 -35.04
N ASP A 298 -4.47 10.75 -35.52
CA ASP A 298 -5.06 10.22 -36.75
C ASP A 298 -5.12 8.69 -36.71
N CYS A 299 -5.92 8.11 -37.60
CA CYS A 299 -6.13 6.65 -37.63
C CYS A 299 -4.92 5.86 -38.18
N LEU A 300 -4.06 6.50 -38.98
CA LEU A 300 -2.93 5.86 -39.66
C LEU A 300 -1.70 5.76 -38.75
N SER A 301 -1.62 6.58 -37.69
CA SER A 301 -0.55 6.51 -36.68
C SER A 301 -0.75 5.40 -35.64
N THR A 302 -1.92 4.76 -35.61
CA THR A 302 -2.27 3.71 -34.64
C THR A 302 -1.72 2.33 -35.02
N ASP A 303 -1.52 1.46 -34.03
CA ASP A 303 -1.09 0.06 -34.24
C ASP A 303 -2.26 -0.88 -34.62
N VAL A 304 -3.49 -0.37 -34.66
CA VAL A 304 -4.72 -1.17 -34.83
C VAL A 304 -4.75 -1.91 -36.16
N LEU A 305 -4.36 -1.25 -37.26
CA LEU A 305 -4.33 -1.88 -38.58
C LEU A 305 -3.33 -3.05 -38.62
N ALA A 306 -2.13 -2.85 -38.06
CA ALA A 306 -1.10 -3.87 -38.00
C ALA A 306 -1.53 -5.07 -37.14
N ALA A 307 -2.30 -4.83 -36.07
CA ALA A 307 -2.89 -5.89 -35.26
C ALA A 307 -3.96 -6.67 -36.04
N LEU A 308 -4.89 -5.98 -36.71
CA LEU A 308 -5.93 -6.62 -37.50
C LEU A 308 -5.36 -7.45 -38.66
N GLN A 309 -4.28 -7.00 -39.29
CA GLN A 309 -3.65 -7.71 -40.40
C GLN A 309 -3.04 -9.07 -40.02
N LYS A 310 -2.84 -9.35 -38.72
CA LYS A 310 -2.45 -10.68 -38.24
C LYS A 310 -3.55 -11.70 -38.43
N ASP A 311 -4.81 -11.27 -38.32
CA ASP A 311 -6.00 -12.11 -38.44
C ASP A 311 -6.61 -12.00 -39.85
N VAL A 312 -6.63 -10.79 -40.41
CA VAL A 312 -7.20 -10.46 -41.72
C VAL A 312 -6.14 -9.80 -42.60
N ARG A 313 -5.34 -10.62 -43.29
CA ARG A 313 -4.19 -10.15 -44.10
C ARG A 313 -4.50 -9.08 -45.17
N GLN A 314 -5.76 -9.00 -45.64
CA GLN A 314 -6.20 -8.04 -46.66
C GLN A 314 -6.79 -6.75 -46.05
N ALA A 315 -6.79 -6.59 -44.72
CA ALA A 315 -7.35 -5.41 -44.08
C ALA A 315 -6.55 -4.15 -44.44
N GLN A 316 -7.27 -3.04 -44.63
CA GLN A 316 -6.74 -1.70 -44.89
C GLN A 316 -7.53 -0.66 -44.10
N PHE A 317 -6.95 0.52 -43.88
CA PHE A 317 -7.69 1.68 -43.35
C PHE A 317 -8.78 2.11 -44.35
N ILE A 318 -9.96 2.42 -43.83
CA ILE A 318 -11.10 2.91 -44.60
C ILE A 318 -11.37 4.34 -44.16
N ASP A 319 -11.17 5.29 -45.08
CA ASP A 319 -11.51 6.70 -44.85
C ASP A 319 -13.04 6.86 -44.94
N THR A 320 -13.70 6.72 -43.80
CA THR A 320 -15.16 6.86 -43.69
C THR A 320 -15.48 8.22 -43.05
N PRO A 321 -16.11 9.16 -43.77
CA PRO A 321 -16.58 10.40 -43.17
C PRO A 321 -17.77 10.09 -42.25
N TRP A 322 -17.52 10.08 -40.94
CA TRP A 322 -18.56 9.86 -39.95
C TRP A 322 -19.51 11.05 -39.86
N GLN A 323 -20.79 10.84 -40.17
CA GLN A 323 -21.88 11.77 -39.87
C GLN A 323 -22.78 11.16 -38.78
N PRO A 324 -22.46 11.35 -37.50
CA PRO A 324 -23.21 10.70 -36.44
C PRO A 324 -24.60 11.31 -36.30
N ALA A 325 -25.62 10.46 -36.12
CA ALA A 325 -26.95 10.92 -35.77
C ALA A 325 -26.95 11.49 -34.33
N ALA A 326 -27.65 12.59 -34.10
CA ALA A 326 -27.72 13.22 -32.78
C ALA A 326 -28.23 12.23 -31.72
N GLY A 327 -27.53 12.19 -30.57
CA GLY A 327 -27.86 11.29 -29.45
C GLY A 327 -27.22 9.89 -29.51
N THR A 328 -26.53 9.55 -30.60
CA THR A 328 -25.73 8.30 -30.70
C THR A 328 -24.43 8.39 -29.92
N GLU A 329 -23.85 7.23 -29.56
CA GLU A 329 -22.54 7.19 -28.89
C GLU A 329 -21.45 7.81 -29.77
N LEU A 330 -21.43 7.49 -31.06
CA LEU A 330 -20.48 8.08 -31.99
C LEU A 330 -20.58 9.63 -32.04
N ALA A 331 -21.79 10.19 -31.87
CA ALA A 331 -21.96 11.64 -31.73
C ALA A 331 -21.26 12.15 -30.46
N ASP A 332 -21.43 11.47 -29.32
CA ASP A 332 -20.78 11.86 -28.07
C ASP A 332 -19.25 11.78 -28.17
N PHE A 333 -18.71 10.74 -28.81
CA PHE A 333 -17.26 10.63 -29.05
C PHE A 333 -16.75 11.82 -29.85
N LEU A 334 -17.31 12.07 -31.03
CA LEU A 334 -16.84 13.13 -31.93
C LEU A 334 -17.07 14.53 -31.36
N ASN A 335 -18.19 14.76 -30.65
CA ASN A 335 -18.49 16.05 -30.02
C ASN A 335 -17.56 16.38 -28.84
N ASN A 336 -16.96 15.38 -28.21
CA ASN A 336 -16.01 15.55 -27.10
C ASN A 336 -14.55 15.46 -27.56
N GLY A 337 -14.28 15.71 -28.84
CA GLY A 337 -12.93 15.72 -29.40
C GLY A 337 -12.30 14.33 -29.51
N GLY A 338 -13.14 13.28 -29.59
CA GLY A 338 -12.72 11.92 -29.84
C GLY A 338 -12.38 11.64 -31.31
N LEU A 339 -11.74 10.49 -31.53
CA LEU A 339 -11.37 9.97 -32.85
C LEU A 339 -12.08 8.65 -33.09
N ALA A 340 -12.61 8.44 -34.30
CA ALA A 340 -13.28 7.21 -34.72
C ALA A 340 -12.62 6.67 -36.00
N CYS A 341 -12.14 5.43 -35.97
CA CYS A 341 -11.34 4.83 -37.03
C CYS A 341 -11.92 3.50 -37.51
N SER A 342 -11.92 3.28 -38.83
CA SER A 342 -12.42 2.05 -39.46
C SER A 342 -11.33 1.33 -40.25
N TYR A 343 -11.25 0.02 -40.09
CA TYR A 343 -10.30 -0.86 -40.77
C TYR A 343 -11.04 -2.09 -41.31
N GLY A 344 -10.80 -2.51 -42.55
CA GLY A 344 -11.53 -3.63 -43.15
C GLY A 344 -11.16 -3.95 -44.58
N MET A 345 -11.98 -4.78 -45.24
CA MET A 345 -11.77 -5.24 -46.62
C MET A 345 -12.75 -4.54 -47.59
N GLN A 346 -12.48 -3.30 -47.99
CA GLN A 346 -13.17 -2.54 -49.08
C GLN A 346 -14.70 -2.37 -49.05
N SER A 347 -15.44 -3.09 -48.20
CA SER A 347 -16.89 -3.07 -48.04
C SER A 347 -17.23 -2.34 -46.74
N GLU A 348 -18.16 -1.38 -46.81
CA GLU A 348 -18.63 -0.58 -45.67
C GLU A 348 -19.26 -1.44 -44.55
N GLU A 349 -19.57 -2.72 -44.81
CA GLU A 349 -20.31 -3.58 -43.88
C GLU A 349 -19.44 -4.53 -43.05
N VAL A 350 -18.13 -4.67 -43.35
CA VAL A 350 -17.25 -5.65 -42.68
C VAL A 350 -15.91 -5.04 -42.29
N GLY A 351 -15.78 -4.70 -41.00
CA GLY A 351 -14.58 -4.10 -40.45
C GLY A 351 -14.44 -4.22 -38.94
N LEU A 352 -13.33 -3.69 -38.47
CA LEU A 352 -13.02 -3.32 -37.10
C LEU A 352 -13.09 -1.80 -37.00
N THR A 353 -13.92 -1.29 -36.10
CA THR A 353 -14.02 0.12 -35.74
C THR A 353 -13.47 0.32 -34.33
N VAL A 354 -12.63 1.34 -34.16
CA VAL A 354 -12.11 1.74 -32.86
C VAL A 354 -12.36 3.23 -32.65
N ASP A 355 -12.98 3.56 -31.52
CA ASP A 355 -13.26 4.93 -31.13
C ASP A 355 -12.56 5.25 -29.81
N TRP A 356 -12.01 6.45 -29.69
CA TRP A 356 -11.37 6.97 -28.47
C TRP A 356 -11.95 8.33 -28.10
N VAL A 357 -12.20 8.56 -26.82
CA VAL A 357 -12.54 9.89 -26.31
C VAL A 357 -11.90 10.13 -24.94
N ALA A 358 -11.30 11.31 -24.76
CA ALA A 358 -10.74 11.74 -23.48
C ALA A 358 -11.86 12.17 -22.52
N ASN A 359 -11.58 12.13 -21.21
CA ASN A 359 -12.56 12.49 -20.17
C ASN A 359 -13.91 11.76 -20.30
N GLY A 360 -13.90 10.54 -20.87
CA GLY A 360 -15.10 9.77 -21.21
C GLY A 360 -15.79 9.13 -20.00
N ALA A 361 -15.24 9.25 -18.79
CA ALA A 361 -15.74 8.55 -17.60
C ALA A 361 -17.22 8.89 -17.28
N GLU A 362 -17.60 10.17 -17.33
CA GLU A 362 -18.98 10.57 -17.08
C GLU A 362 -19.93 10.05 -18.16
N LEU A 363 -19.54 10.16 -19.43
CA LEU A 363 -20.32 9.66 -20.57
C LEU A 363 -20.50 8.13 -20.49
N PHE A 364 -19.42 7.41 -20.18
CA PHE A 364 -19.38 5.96 -20.04
C PHE A 364 -20.33 5.48 -18.92
N ASN A 365 -20.24 6.12 -17.76
CA ASN A 365 -21.08 5.78 -16.60
C ASN A 365 -22.57 6.07 -16.88
N ASN A 366 -22.88 7.18 -17.56
CA ASN A 366 -24.26 7.53 -17.92
C ASN A 366 -24.89 6.55 -18.92
N ARG A 367 -24.08 5.89 -19.75
CA ARG A 367 -24.54 4.93 -20.80
C ARG A 367 -24.60 3.48 -20.31
N THR A 368 -23.87 3.16 -19.23
CA THR A 368 -23.74 1.79 -18.67
C THR A 368 -25.10 1.10 -18.41
N ALA A 369 -26.06 1.81 -17.82
CA ALA A 369 -27.38 1.24 -17.55
C ALA A 369 -28.19 0.93 -18.82
N GLY A 370 -27.89 1.60 -19.93
CA GLY A 370 -28.43 1.28 -21.26
C GLY A 370 -27.83 0.00 -21.82
N TRP A 371 -26.50 -0.13 -21.77
CA TRP A 371 -25.79 -1.33 -22.26
C TRP A 371 -26.25 -2.60 -21.57
N LEU A 372 -26.41 -2.57 -20.25
CA LEU A 372 -26.92 -3.72 -19.50
C LEU A 372 -28.35 -4.12 -19.93
N LYS A 373 -29.18 -3.15 -20.34
CA LYS A 373 -30.52 -3.43 -20.90
C LYS A 373 -30.45 -3.98 -22.32
N ASP A 374 -29.45 -3.54 -23.08
CA ASP A 374 -29.23 -3.97 -24.47
C ASP A 374 -28.49 -5.33 -24.56
N GLY A 375 -28.14 -5.93 -23.41
CA GLY A 375 -27.57 -7.28 -23.31
C GLY A 375 -26.05 -7.33 -23.21
N TYR A 376 -25.38 -6.20 -22.89
CA TYR A 376 -23.96 -6.21 -22.59
C TYR A 376 -23.71 -6.86 -21.22
N GLU A 377 -22.62 -7.60 -21.12
CA GLU A 377 -22.15 -8.24 -19.89
C GLU A 377 -20.91 -7.53 -19.38
N LYS A 378 -20.82 -7.33 -18.06
CA LYS A 378 -19.61 -6.80 -17.44
C LYS A 378 -18.53 -7.87 -17.45
N ILE A 379 -17.33 -7.53 -17.92
CA ILE A 379 -16.21 -8.45 -18.09
C ILE A 379 -14.93 -7.86 -17.49
N ASP A 380 -13.96 -8.74 -17.21
CA ASP A 380 -12.59 -8.36 -16.91
C ASP A 380 -11.73 -8.58 -18.17
N ILE A 381 -11.01 -7.56 -18.63
CA ILE A 381 -10.11 -7.70 -19.77
C ILE A 381 -8.71 -8.13 -19.30
N PRO A 382 -8.16 -9.25 -19.81
CA PRO A 382 -6.81 -9.69 -19.44
C PRO A 382 -5.74 -8.63 -19.68
N ASN A 383 -4.84 -8.44 -18.72
CA ASN A 383 -3.68 -7.52 -18.79
C ASN A 383 -4.03 -6.02 -18.89
N LEU A 384 -5.28 -5.64 -18.65
CA LEU A 384 -5.71 -4.25 -18.51
C LEU A 384 -6.02 -3.99 -17.03
N MET A 385 -5.14 -3.23 -16.36
CA MET A 385 -5.38 -2.76 -15.00
C MET A 385 -6.20 -1.46 -15.07
N GLU A 386 -7.19 -1.34 -14.18
CA GLU A 386 -7.99 -0.12 -13.94
C GLU A 386 -9.07 0.23 -15.00
N SER A 387 -9.81 -0.78 -15.51
CA SER A 387 -10.95 -0.51 -16.40
C SER A 387 -12.25 -1.21 -16.02
N ASP A 388 -13.36 -0.47 -16.09
CA ASP A 388 -14.69 -1.07 -16.25
C ASP A 388 -14.85 -1.44 -17.73
N ALA A 389 -15.23 -2.68 -18.02
CA ALA A 389 -15.42 -3.17 -19.38
C ALA A 389 -16.76 -3.90 -19.55
N TYR A 390 -17.39 -3.67 -20.70
CA TYR A 390 -18.66 -4.28 -21.08
C TYR A 390 -18.52 -4.92 -22.45
N PHE A 391 -18.92 -6.17 -22.54
CA PHE A 391 -18.86 -6.98 -23.75
C PHE A 391 -20.25 -7.31 -24.25
N PHE A 392 -20.44 -7.23 -25.55
CA PHE A 392 -21.64 -7.71 -26.22
C PHE A 392 -21.22 -8.51 -27.45
N HIS A 393 -21.89 -9.65 -27.63
CA HIS A 393 -21.79 -10.40 -28.86
C HIS A 393 -23.18 -10.80 -29.37
N LYS A 394 -23.37 -10.79 -30.69
CA LYS A 394 -24.59 -11.30 -31.32
C LYS A 394 -24.33 -11.87 -32.71
N ASP A 395 -24.82 -13.08 -32.94
CA ASP A 395 -24.78 -13.72 -34.26
C ASP A 395 -25.89 -13.14 -35.15
N GLN A 396 -25.51 -12.57 -36.29
CA GLN A 396 -26.43 -11.85 -37.19
C GLN A 396 -26.85 -12.69 -38.41
N SER A 397 -26.18 -13.82 -38.70
CA SER A 397 -26.48 -14.65 -39.88
C SER A 397 -26.81 -16.11 -39.53
N PRO A 398 -27.79 -16.74 -40.21
CA PRO A 398 -27.99 -18.20 -40.17
C PRO A 398 -26.74 -19.00 -40.60
N THR A 399 -25.84 -18.40 -41.37
CA THR A 399 -24.60 -19.02 -41.88
C THR A 399 -23.39 -18.83 -40.97
N ASN A 400 -23.52 -18.08 -39.85
CA ASN A 400 -22.39 -17.74 -38.96
C ASN A 400 -21.29 -16.89 -39.63
N GLU A 401 -21.64 -16.14 -40.68
CA GLU A 401 -20.69 -15.31 -41.44
C GLU A 401 -20.56 -13.88 -40.93
N PHE A 402 -21.54 -13.37 -40.17
CA PHE A 402 -21.55 -12.01 -39.64
C PHE A 402 -21.85 -12.02 -38.15
N HIS A 403 -20.92 -11.48 -37.37
CA HIS A 403 -21.04 -11.33 -35.92
C HIS A 403 -21.01 -9.84 -35.57
N GLN A 404 -21.69 -9.47 -34.50
CA GLN A 404 -21.47 -8.19 -33.83
C GLN A 404 -20.64 -8.48 -32.59
N TYR A 405 -19.43 -7.95 -32.55
CA TYR A 405 -18.54 -7.99 -31.40
C TYR A 405 -18.32 -6.57 -30.91
N HIS A 406 -18.68 -6.27 -29.68
CA HIS A 406 -18.49 -4.94 -29.10
C HIS A 406 -17.84 -5.05 -27.72
N VAL A 407 -16.73 -4.35 -27.52
CA VAL A 407 -16.10 -4.17 -26.21
C VAL A 407 -15.99 -2.68 -25.94
N LYS A 408 -16.61 -2.24 -24.85
CA LYS A 408 -16.57 -0.86 -24.36
C LYS A 408 -15.82 -0.86 -23.06
N PHE A 409 -14.77 -0.05 -22.95
CA PHE A 409 -13.97 -0.02 -21.72
C PHE A 409 -13.40 1.36 -21.43
N LEU A 410 -13.16 1.62 -20.14
CA LEU A 410 -12.64 2.89 -19.64
C LEU A 410 -11.25 2.69 -19.06
N ILE A 411 -10.20 3.36 -19.56
CA ILE A 411 -8.84 3.29 -18.99
C ILE A 411 -8.34 4.71 -18.71
N ASN A 412 -7.95 5.01 -17.46
CA ASN A 412 -7.38 6.32 -17.09
C ASN A 412 -8.23 7.54 -17.53
N GLY A 413 -9.55 7.41 -17.52
CA GLY A 413 -10.49 8.45 -17.98
C GLY A 413 -10.70 8.51 -19.50
N PHE A 414 -10.08 7.63 -20.28
CA PHE A 414 -10.30 7.46 -21.71
C PHE A 414 -11.32 6.36 -21.95
N TRP A 415 -12.39 6.68 -22.67
CA TRP A 415 -13.34 5.67 -23.12
C TRP A 415 -12.92 5.19 -24.50
N ILE A 416 -12.71 3.88 -24.62
CA ILE A 416 -12.40 3.18 -25.86
C ILE A 416 -13.55 2.24 -26.22
N ASN A 417 -13.98 2.30 -27.47
CA ASN A 417 -14.96 1.37 -28.04
C ASN A 417 -14.27 0.57 -29.15
N VAL A 418 -14.29 -0.76 -29.04
CA VAL A 418 -13.81 -1.66 -30.09
C VAL A 418 -15.01 -2.44 -30.60
N SER A 419 -15.39 -2.19 -31.85
CA SER A 419 -16.49 -2.88 -32.53
C SER A 419 -15.94 -3.65 -33.71
N SER A 420 -16.31 -4.92 -33.86
CA SER A 420 -15.81 -5.76 -34.94
C SER A 420 -16.91 -6.63 -35.50
N THR A 421 -16.80 -6.90 -36.79
CA THR A 421 -17.52 -7.99 -37.45
C THR A 421 -16.74 -9.29 -37.47
N PHE A 422 -15.49 -9.24 -36.99
CA PHE A 422 -14.58 -10.36 -36.81
C PHE A 422 -14.49 -10.75 -35.32
N GLY A 423 -14.31 -12.03 -35.04
CA GLY A 423 -14.17 -12.56 -33.67
C GLY A 423 -15.50 -13.00 -33.05
N LYS A 424 -15.43 -14.02 -32.20
CA LYS A 424 -16.57 -14.63 -31.50
C LYS A 424 -16.44 -14.53 -29.99
N THR A 425 -15.20 -14.49 -29.48
CA THR A 425 -14.91 -14.37 -28.05
C THR A 425 -13.94 -13.23 -27.76
N ILE A 426 -13.84 -12.84 -26.50
CA ILE A 426 -12.94 -11.76 -26.06
C ILE A 426 -11.47 -12.08 -26.38
N GLU A 427 -11.11 -13.37 -26.33
CA GLU A 427 -9.78 -13.86 -26.67
C GLU A 427 -9.42 -13.57 -28.13
N ASP A 428 -10.38 -13.68 -29.05
CA ASP A 428 -10.17 -13.36 -30.48
C ASP A 428 -9.84 -11.87 -30.67
N GLY A 429 -10.44 -10.99 -29.87
CA GLY A 429 -10.24 -9.54 -29.94
C GLY A 429 -9.06 -9.01 -29.14
N THR A 430 -8.34 -9.86 -28.39
CA THR A 430 -7.31 -9.42 -27.43
C THR A 430 -6.18 -8.64 -28.10
N GLY A 431 -5.77 -9.05 -29.32
CA GLY A 431 -4.74 -8.35 -30.08
C GLY A 431 -5.14 -6.94 -30.52
N TRP A 432 -6.41 -6.76 -30.91
CA TRP A 432 -6.95 -5.46 -31.35
C TRP A 432 -7.17 -4.52 -30.17
N ILE A 433 -7.68 -5.06 -29.05
CA ILE A 433 -7.86 -4.30 -27.82
C ILE A 433 -6.51 -3.79 -27.28
N ALA A 434 -5.48 -4.65 -27.27
CA ALA A 434 -4.14 -4.25 -26.86
C ALA A 434 -3.58 -3.14 -27.76
N ALA A 435 -3.77 -3.24 -29.07
CA ALA A 435 -3.35 -2.21 -30.03
C ALA A 435 -4.14 -0.89 -29.87
N ALA A 436 -5.44 -0.97 -29.55
CA ALA A 436 -6.25 0.22 -29.29
C ALA A 436 -5.77 0.98 -28.05
N VAL A 437 -5.35 0.25 -27.01
CA VAL A 437 -4.80 0.82 -25.77
C VAL A 437 -3.40 1.39 -25.99
N SER A 438 -2.54 0.68 -26.72
CA SER A 438 -1.18 1.16 -27.01
C SER A 438 -1.16 2.40 -27.91
N SER A 439 -2.24 2.62 -28.66
CA SER A 439 -2.39 3.77 -29.55
C SER A 439 -2.70 5.08 -28.82
N LEU A 440 -3.01 5.06 -27.52
CA LEU A 440 -3.10 6.29 -26.73
C LEU A 440 -1.71 6.97 -26.69
N GLU A 441 -1.61 8.15 -27.30
CA GLU A 441 -0.35 8.89 -27.44
C GLU A 441 0.10 9.46 -26.08
N SER A 442 1.43 9.58 -25.87
CA SER A 442 2.06 10.04 -24.63
C SER A 442 2.44 11.51 -24.57
#